data_AF-A0A4Q3JQA7-F1
#
_entry.id   AF-A0A4Q3JQA7-F1
#
_cell.length_a   1.000
_cell.length_b   1.000
_cell.length_c   1.000
_cell.angle_alpha   90.00
_cell.angle_beta   90.00
_cell.angle_gamma   90.00
#
_symmetry.space_group_name_H-M   'P 1'
#
loop_
_entity.id
_entity.type
_entity.pdbx_description
1 polymer ?
#
loop_
_entity_poly.entity_id
_entity_poly.type
_entity_poly.pdbx_seq_one_letter_code
_entity_poly.pdbx_strand_id
1 'polypeptide(L)'
;MSLRSTVRALPTMVRVGLQEALAYRAELLVWILSTTLPLVMLALFSAVAREAPIGRYGPGEITLYFLVTFGVRQLTGSWVAWQMNLEVREGKLS
;
A
#
# COMPACT_ATOMS: atom_id res chain seq x y z
N MET A 1 -37.83 8.41 12.47
CA MET A 1 -36.74 9.31 12.89
C MET A 1 -37.23 10.75 12.83
N SER A 2 -37.01 11.55 13.88
CA SER A 2 -37.44 12.95 13.89
C SER A 2 -36.46 13.81 13.08
N LEU A 3 -36.96 14.78 12.31
CA LEU A 3 -36.14 15.71 11.53
C LEU A 3 -35.06 16.40 12.40
N ARG A 4 -35.39 16.68 13.67
CA ARG A 4 -34.45 17.25 14.65
C ARG A 4 -33.30 16.31 15.03
N SER A 5 -33.56 15.00 15.12
CA SER A 5 -32.51 14.01 15.42
C SER A 5 -31.53 13.86 14.26
N THR A 6 -32.03 13.90 13.02
CA THR A 6 -31.19 13.80 11.82
C THR A 6 -30.29 15.02 11.66
N VAL A 7 -30.84 16.23 11.86
CA VAL A 7 -30.05 17.48 11.77
C VAL A 7 -28.97 17.54 12.85
N ARG A 8 -29.23 17.01 14.05
CA ARG A 8 -28.21 16.92 15.11
C ARG A 8 -27.10 15.90 14.83
N ALA A 9 -27.39 14.84 14.06
CA ALA A 9 -26.41 13.82 13.70
C ALA A 9 -25.51 14.23 12.52
N LEU A 10 -25.98 15.16 11.67
CA LEU A 10 -25.27 15.66 10.49
C LEU A 10 -23.80 16.07 10.74
N PRO A 11 -23.48 16.92 11.73
CA PRO A 11 -22.10 17.35 11.96
C PRO A 11 -21.19 16.19 12.38
N THR A 12 -21.70 15.23 13.15
CA THR A 12 -20.96 14.03 13.54
C THR A 12 -20.69 13.14 12.33
N MET A 13 -21.68 12.92 11.48
CA MET A 13 -21.54 12.15 10.23
C MET A 13 -20.49 12.77 9.30
N VAL A 14 -20.52 14.10 9.13
CA VAL A 14 -19.53 14.83 8.33
C VAL A 14 -18.12 14.70 8.93
N ARG A 15 -18.00 14.83 10.26
CA ARG A 15 -16.69 14.70 10.95
C ARG A 15 -16.11 13.30 10.77
N VAL A 16 -16.91 12.26 10.99
CA VAL A 16 -16.49 10.86 10.83
C VAL A 16 -16.10 10.60 9.38
N GLY A 17 -16.92 11.02 8.41
CA GLY A 17 -16.60 10.87 6.99
C GLY A 17 -15.30 11.57 6.58
N LEU A 18 -15.03 12.76 7.12
CA LEU A 18 -13.75 13.46 6.92
C LEU A 18 -12.57 12.70 7.51
N GLN A 19 -12.71 12.16 8.73
CA GLN A 19 -11.68 11.36 9.38
C GLN A 19 -11.37 10.09 8.58
N GLU A 20 -12.40 9.39 8.12
CA GLU A 20 -12.28 8.19 7.31
C GLU A 20 -11.63 8.49 5.95
N ALA A 21 -12.05 9.57 5.28
CA ALA A 21 -11.45 10.00 4.02
C ALA A 21 -9.97 10.40 4.17
N LEU A 22 -9.56 10.95 5.30
CA LEU A 22 -8.16 11.24 5.60
C LEU A 22 -7.37 9.96 5.93
N ALA A 23 -7.93 9.06 6.73
CA ALA A 23 -7.33 7.78 7.07
C ALA A 23 -7.05 6.95 5.82
N TYR A 24 -8.02 6.86 4.90
CA TYR A 24 -7.86 6.17 3.63
C TYR A 24 -6.73 6.75 2.77
N ARG A 25 -6.57 8.08 2.75
CA ARG A 25 -5.45 8.72 2.03
C ARG A 25 -4.10 8.39 2.65
N ALA A 26 -4.02 8.34 3.97
CA ALA A 26 -2.79 7.93 4.66
C ALA A 26 -2.46 6.46 4.37
N GLU A 27 -3.47 5.58 4.40
CA GLU A 27 -3.33 4.17 4.01
C GLU A 27 -2.85 4.02 2.56
N LEU A 28 -3.38 4.83 1.64
CA LEU A 28 -2.95 4.85 0.24
C LEU A 28 -1.46 5.18 0.09
N LEU A 29 -0.92 6.09 0.90
CA LEU A 29 0.53 6.38 0.90
C LEU A 29 1.35 5.17 1.36
N VAL A 30 0.88 4.46 2.39
CA VAL A 30 1.52 3.22 2.86
C VAL A 30 1.49 2.15 1.76
N TRP A 31 0.37 2.04 1.03
CA TRP A 31 0.28 1.12 -0.11
C TRP A 31 1.23 1.49 -1.24
N ILE A 32 1.35 2.77 -1.60
CA ILE A 32 2.33 3.22 -2.60
C ILE A 32 3.75 2.86 -2.14
N LEU A 33 4.11 3.16 -0.89
CA LEU A 33 5.44 2.86 -0.38
C LEU A 33 5.73 1.35 -0.37
N SER A 34 4.76 0.55 0.07
CA SER A 34 4.87 -0.91 0.09
C SER A 34 4.96 -1.51 -1.31
N THR A 35 4.21 -1.00 -2.28
CA THR A 35 4.24 -1.50 -3.66
C THR A 35 5.53 -1.11 -4.39
N THR A 36 6.04 0.10 -4.14
CA THR A 36 7.28 0.63 -4.74
C THR A 36 8.56 0.26 -4.01
N LEU A 37 8.48 -0.53 -2.91
CA LEU A 37 9.63 -0.92 -2.10
C LEU A 37 10.83 -1.48 -2.92
N PRO A 38 10.65 -2.30 -3.98
CA PRO A 38 11.77 -2.74 -4.81
C PRO A 38 12.57 -1.59 -5.46
N LEU A 39 11.93 -0.46 -5.79
CA LEU A 39 12.61 0.71 -6.35
C LEU A 39 13.40 1.47 -5.27
N VAL A 40 12.89 1.53 -4.05
CA VAL A 40 13.63 2.06 -2.90
C VAL A 40 14.87 1.20 -2.63
N MET A 41 14.72 -0.13 -2.67
CA MET A 41 15.84 -1.06 -2.54
C MET A 41 16.84 -0.94 -3.69
N LEU A 42 16.39 -0.71 -4.92
CA LEU A 42 17.28 -0.41 -6.04
C LEU A 42 18.16 0.81 -5.74
N ALA A 43 17.57 1.91 -5.28
CA ALA A 43 18.33 3.12 -4.94
C ALA A 43 19.33 2.86 -3.80
N LEU A 44 18.91 2.13 -2.77
CA LEU A 44 19.74 1.74 -1.63
C LEU A 44 20.92 0.87 -2.07
N PHE A 45 20.67 -0.24 -2.77
CA PHE A 45 21.70 -1.18 -3.19
C PHE A 45 22.61 -0.58 -4.27
N SER A 46 22.10 0.32 -5.11
CA SER A 46 22.94 1.09 -6.03
C SER A 46 23.91 2.01 -5.28
N ALA A 47 23.49 2.60 -4.14
CA ALA A 47 24.37 3.40 -3.31
C ALA A 47 25.44 2.55 -2.63
N VAL A 48 25.05 1.42 -2.04
CA VAL A 48 25.97 0.47 -1.40
C VAL A 48 27.00 -0.07 -2.39
N ALA A 49 26.57 -0.41 -3.61
CA ALA A 49 27.45 -0.95 -4.66
C ALA A 49 28.51 0.04 -5.15
N ARG A 50 28.33 1.36 -4.91
CA ARG A 50 29.36 2.37 -5.19
C ARG A 50 30.46 2.39 -4.15
N GLU A 51 30.16 1.99 -2.91
CA GLU A 51 31.12 1.97 -1.81
C GLU A 51 31.91 0.67 -1.76
N ALA A 52 31.24 -0.47 -1.97
CA ALA A 52 31.88 -1.78 -2.00
C ALA A 52 31.16 -2.75 -2.96
N PRO A 53 31.89 -3.68 -3.59
CA PRO A 53 31.29 -4.72 -4.43
C PRO A 53 30.28 -5.58 -3.65
N ILE A 54 29.10 -5.79 -4.22
CA ILE A 54 28.05 -6.65 -3.65
C ILE A 54 28.19 -8.06 -4.24
N GLY A 55 29.06 -8.87 -3.65
CA GLY A 55 29.33 -10.23 -4.12
C GLY A 55 29.79 -10.24 -5.57
N ARG A 56 29.11 -11.04 -6.41
CA ARG A 56 29.41 -11.17 -7.85
C ARG A 56 28.60 -10.23 -8.75
N TYR A 57 27.73 -9.38 -8.19
CA TYR A 57 26.78 -8.59 -8.95
C TYR A 57 27.34 -7.22 -9.30
N GLY A 58 27.35 -6.90 -10.59
CA GLY A 58 27.64 -5.57 -11.12
C GLY A 58 26.41 -4.65 -11.10
N PRO A 59 26.61 -3.35 -11.38
CA PRO A 59 25.53 -2.34 -11.33
C PRO A 59 24.33 -2.67 -12.25
N GLY A 60 24.59 -3.24 -13.43
CA GLY A 60 23.55 -3.64 -14.37
C GLY A 60 22.69 -4.80 -13.86
N GLU A 61 23.32 -5.79 -13.20
CA GLU A 61 22.61 -6.96 -12.66
C GLU A 61 21.76 -6.58 -11.44
N ILE A 62 22.26 -5.69 -10.58
CA ILE A 62 21.49 -5.11 -9.47
C ILE A 62 20.26 -4.38 -10.01
N THR A 63 20.43 -3.55 -11.04
CA THR A 63 19.33 -2.82 -11.68
C THR A 63 18.29 -3.77 -12.26
N LEU A 64 18.73 -4.75 -13.05
CA LEU A 64 17.84 -5.73 -13.65
C LEU A 64 17.07 -6.52 -12.60
N TYR A 65 17.74 -6.95 -11.52
CA TYR A 65 17.13 -7.72 -10.44
C TYR A 65 15.95 -6.98 -9.80
N PHE A 66 16.15 -5.72 -9.40
CA PHE A 66 15.09 -4.97 -8.74
C PHE A 66 13.97 -4.53 -9.70
N LEU A 67 14.28 -4.24 -10.96
CA LEU A 67 13.26 -3.94 -11.97
C LEU A 67 12.39 -5.16 -12.29
N VAL A 68 13.00 -6.35 -12.45
CA VAL A 68 12.25 -7.59 -12.63
C VAL A 68 11.43 -7.91 -11.38
N THR A 69 12.01 -7.74 -10.19
CA THR A 69 11.29 -7.94 -8.92
C THR A 69 10.07 -7.02 -8.81
N PHE A 70 10.24 -5.75 -9.19
CA PHE A 70 9.12 -4.79 -9.27
C PHE A 70 8.06 -5.25 -10.27
N GLY A 71 8.47 -5.63 -11.49
CA GLY A 71 7.56 -6.14 -12.52
C GLY A 71 6.77 -7.37 -12.05
N VAL A 72 7.44 -8.37 -11.49
CA VAL A 72 6.80 -9.57 -10.94
C VAL A 72 5.82 -9.19 -9.83
N ARG A 73 6.18 -8.27 -8.93
CA ARG A 73 5.28 -7.78 -7.88
C ARG A 73 4.03 -7.10 -8.45
N GLN A 74 4.16 -6.28 -9.49
CA GLN A 74 3.01 -5.65 -10.14
C GLN A 74 2.10 -6.68 -10.82
N LEU A 75 2.65 -7.74 -11.41
CA LEU A 75 1.89 -8.78 -12.09
C LEU A 75 1.24 -9.79 -11.14
N THR A 76 1.82 -10.00 -9.96
CA THR A 76 1.37 -11.02 -8.99
C THR A 76 0.63 -10.42 -7.79
N GLY A 77 0.53 -9.09 -7.70
CA GLY A 77 -0.18 -8.40 -6.64
C GLY A 77 -1.65 -8.82 -6.57
N SER A 78 -2.08 -9.32 -5.41
CA SER A 78 -3.44 -9.78 -5.16
C SER A 78 -4.02 -9.15 -3.90
N TRP A 79 -5.27 -8.71 -4.01
CA TRP A 79 -6.07 -8.12 -2.91
C TRP A 79 -6.99 -9.13 -2.24
N VAL A 80 -6.90 -10.42 -2.61
CA VAL A 80 -7.80 -11.48 -2.15
C VAL A 80 -7.82 -11.57 -0.63
N ALA A 81 -6.67 -11.45 0.05
CA ALA A 81 -6.62 -11.50 1.51
C ALA A 81 -7.43 -10.36 2.18
N TRP A 82 -7.40 -9.16 1.59
CA TRP A 82 -8.18 -8.02 2.07
C TRP A 82 -9.67 -8.23 1.81
N GLN A 83 -10.04 -8.70 0.62
CA GLN A 83 -11.43 -9.01 0.26
C GLN A 83 -12.00 -10.10 1.18
N MET A 84 -11.26 -11.18 1.42
CA MET A 84 -11.65 -12.23 2.35
C MET A 84 -11.86 -11.68 3.76
N ASN A 85 -10.96 -10.81 4.24
CA ASN A 85 -11.13 -10.20 5.57
C ASN A 85 -12.42 -9.38 5.66
N LEU A 86 -12.76 -8.63 4.62
CA LEU A 86 -14.01 -7.88 4.53
C LEU A 86 -15.23 -8.80 4.47
N GLU A 87 -15.22 -9.81 3.61
CA GLU A 87 -16.31 -10.77 3.46
C GLU A 87 -16.57 -11.56 4.74
N VAL A 88 -15.53 -11.91 5.52
CA VAL A 88 -15.66 -12.50 6.86
C VAL A 88 -16.33 -11.52 7.82
N ARG A 89 -15.92 -10.25 7.83
CA ARG A 89 -16.52 -9.22 8.70
C ARG A 89 -17.98 -8.93 8.35
N GLU A 90 -18.34 -9.06 7.09
CA GLU A 90 -19.71 -8.87 6.58
C GLU A 90 -20.57 -10.14 6.67
N GLY A 91 -20.01 -11.28 7.12
CA GLY A 91 -20.73 -12.55 7.24
C GLY A 91 -21.10 -13.19 5.89
N LYS A 92 -20.40 -12.81 4.81
CA LYS A 92 -20.61 -13.33 3.44
C LYS A 92 -19.78 -14.58 3.15
N LEU A 93 -18.72 -14.81 3.93
CA LEU A 93 -17.97 -16.06 3.97
C LEU A 93 -18.54 -16.94 5.09
N SER A 94 -19.15 -18.06 4.72
CA SER A 94 -19.66 -19.09 5.65
C SER A 94 -18.56 -19.98 6.21
#